data_AF-A0A938ECJ0-F1
#
_entry.id   AF-A0A938ECJ0-F1
#
_cell.length_a   1.000
_cell.length_b   1.000
_cell.length_c   1.000
_cell.angle_alpha   90.00
_cell.angle_beta   90.00
_cell.angle_gamma   90.00
#
_symmetry.space_group_name_H-M   'P 1'
#
loop_
_entity.id
_entity.type
_entity.pdbx_description
1 polymer ?
#
loop_
_entity_poly.entity_id
_entity_poly.type
_entity_poly.pdbx_seq_one_letter_code
_entity_poly.pdbx_strand_id
1 'polypeptide(L)'
;MAADEKRSLLRRWEGLEFGVQLVIAYPVLVVIVSFLHLTALAQPLWRSLVYGLFWALPATFLVAVASQNERRKRREREQARSGDDA
;
A
#
# COMPACT_ATOMS: atom_id res chain seq x y z
N MET A 1 -14.45 -4.73 -19.22
CA MET A 1 -14.64 -5.54 -18.00
C MET A 1 -13.43 -5.53 -17.07
N ALA A 2 -12.26 -6.07 -17.42
CA ALA A 2 -11.13 -6.19 -16.47
C ALA A 2 -10.59 -4.84 -15.90
N ALA A 3 -10.66 -3.75 -16.66
CA ALA A 3 -10.22 -2.42 -16.18
C ALA A 3 -11.16 -1.82 -15.12
N ASP A 4 -12.47 -2.05 -15.23
CA ASP A 4 -13.45 -1.62 -14.23
C ASP A 4 -13.31 -2.41 -12.93
N GLU A 5 -13.02 -3.71 -13.04
CA GLU A 5 -12.77 -4.57 -11.89
C GLU A 5 -11.54 -4.11 -11.09
N LYS A 6 -10.42 -3.82 -11.77
CA LYS A 6 -9.22 -3.25 -11.14
C LYS A 6 -9.53 -1.93 -10.41
N ARG A 7 -10.31 -1.06 -11.04
CA ARG A 7 -10.73 0.23 -10.45
C ARG A 7 -11.63 0.02 -9.22
N SER A 8 -12.51 -0.98 -9.27
CA SER A 8 -13.38 -1.36 -8.15
C SER A 8 -12.59 -1.88 -6.96
N LEU A 9 -11.66 -2.82 -7.18
CA LEU A 9 -10.80 -3.37 -6.13
C LEU A 9 -9.93 -2.28 -5.48
N LEU A 10 -9.35 -1.39 -6.28
CA LEU A 10 -8.57 -0.26 -5.78
C LEU A 10 -9.42 0.67 -4.90
N ARG A 11 -10.64 1.01 -5.33
CA ARG A 11 -11.57 1.82 -4.53
C ARG A 11 -11.96 1.13 -3.22
N ARG A 12 -12.13 -0.19 -3.24
CA ARG A 12 -12.38 -0.98 -2.02
C ARG A 12 -11.19 -0.94 -1.06
N TRP A 13 -9.97 -1.09 -1.57
CA TRP A 13 -8.75 -0.98 -0.77
C TRP A 13 -8.55 0.42 -0.16
N GLU A 14 -8.67 1.46 -0.98
CA GLU A 14 -8.58 2.85 -0.53
C GLU A 14 -9.68 3.21 0.48
N GLY A 15 -10.83 2.54 0.40
CA GLY A 15 -11.95 2.68 1.32
C GLY A 15 -11.66 2.22 2.74
N LEU A 16 -10.70 1.31 2.93
CA LEU A 16 -10.33 0.76 4.23
C LEU A 16 -9.79 1.84 5.17
N GLU A 17 -10.03 1.64 6.47
CA GLU A 17 -9.40 2.44 7.51
C GLU A 17 -7.88 2.26 7.49
N PHE A 18 -7.16 3.32 7.85
CA PHE A 18 -5.69 3.33 7.85
C PHE A 18 -5.10 2.16 8.65
N GLY A 19 -5.63 1.87 9.85
CA GLY A 19 -5.18 0.74 10.66
C GLY A 19 -5.36 -0.61 9.96
N VAL A 20 -6.46 -0.80 9.23
CA VAL A 20 -6.72 -2.03 8.47
C VAL A 20 -5.75 -2.18 7.30
N GLN A 21 -5.44 -1.08 6.61
CA GLN A 21 -4.42 -1.09 5.55
C GLN A 21 -3.05 -1.51 6.10
N LEU A 22 -2.66 -1.02 7.28
CA LEU A 22 -1.41 -1.44 7.94
C LEU A 22 -1.40 -2.94 8.24
N VAL A 23 -2.46 -3.45 8.88
CA VAL A 23 -2.56 -4.86 9.28
C VAL A 23 -2.48 -5.80 8.09
N ILE A 24 -3.08 -5.44 6.95
CA ILE A 24 -3.04 -6.27 5.74
C ILE A 24 -1.71 -6.12 5.01
N ALA A 25 -1.21 -4.90 4.84
CA ALA A 25 0.00 -4.66 4.05
C ALA A 25 1.28 -5.13 4.77
N TYR A 26 1.33 -5.08 6.09
CA TYR A 26 2.51 -5.44 6.87
C TYR A 26 3.01 -6.88 6.62
N PRO A 27 2.21 -7.96 6.79
CA PRO A 27 2.70 -9.32 6.56
C PRO A 27 3.15 -9.54 5.11
N VAL A 28 2.47 -8.93 4.15
CA VAL A 28 2.85 -8.99 2.73
C VAL A 28 4.22 -8.33 2.51
N LEU A 29 4.43 -7.15 3.09
CA LEU A 29 5.68 -6.42 2.98
C LEU A 29 6.82 -7.09 3.74
N VAL A 30 6.59 -7.73 4.89
CA VAL A 30 7.60 -8.53 5.60
C VAL A 30 8.15 -9.60 4.67
N VAL A 31 7.27 -10.35 3.98
CA VAL A 31 7.67 -11.38 3.03
C VAL A 31 8.48 -10.75 1.88
N ILE A 32 7.95 -9.72 1.22
CA ILE A 32 8.62 -9.07 0.08
C ILE A 32 10.01 -8.53 0.47
N VAL A 33 10.10 -7.81 1.59
CA VAL A 33 11.35 -7.19 2.03
C VAL A 33 12.34 -8.25 2.51
N SER A 34 11.90 -9.33 3.17
CA SER A 34 12.77 -10.46 3.49
C SER A 34 13.34 -11.12 2.23
N PHE A 35 12.52 -11.35 1.20
CA PHE A 35 12.99 -11.89 -0.07
C PHE A 35 13.96 -10.95 -0.78
N LEU A 36 13.73 -9.64 -0.70
CA LEU A 36 14.66 -8.64 -1.23
C LEU A 36 16.04 -8.76 -0.55
N HIS A 37 16.08 -8.90 0.78
CA HIS A 37 17.34 -9.05 1.51
C HIS A 37 18.02 -10.39 1.24
N LEU A 38 17.24 -11.47 1.11
CA LEU A 38 17.76 -12.80 0.83
C LEU A 38 18.36 -12.89 -0.58
N THR A 39 17.68 -12.32 -1.57
CA THR A 39 18.04 -12.48 -2.99
C THR A 39 18.93 -11.34 -3.48
N ALA A 40 18.45 -10.10 -3.48
CA ALA A 40 19.15 -8.96 -4.07
C ALA A 40 20.39 -8.53 -3.27
N LEU A 41 20.36 -8.71 -1.94
CA LEU A 41 21.47 -8.35 -1.06
C LEU A 41 22.28 -9.58 -0.60
N ALA A 42 21.95 -10.79 -1.08
CA ALA A 42 22.59 -12.06 -0.75
C ALA A 42 22.85 -12.24 0.76
N GLN A 43 21.93 -11.78 1.61
CA GLN A 43 22.13 -11.80 3.05
C GLN A 43 21.80 -13.17 3.66
N PRO A 44 22.42 -13.55 4.79
CA PRO A 44 22.07 -14.75 5.53
C PRO A 44 20.58 -14.77 5.91
N LEU A 45 19.97 -15.95 5.87
CA LEU A 45 18.52 -16.14 6.00
C LEU A 45 17.93 -15.48 7.25
N TRP A 46 18.57 -15.67 8.41
CA TRP A 46 18.17 -15.03 9.67
C TRP A 46 18.20 -13.51 9.60
N ARG A 47 19.25 -12.94 8.99
CA ARG A 47 19.41 -11.48 8.85
C ARG A 47 18.35 -10.90 7.91
N SER A 48 18.03 -11.61 6.84
CA SER A 48 16.95 -11.25 5.90
C SER A 48 15.57 -11.24 6.57
N LEU A 49 15.29 -12.18 7.49
CA LEU A 49 14.05 -12.19 8.26
C LEU A 49 13.97 -11.00 9.23
N VAL A 50 15.04 -10.74 9.97
CA VAL A 50 15.11 -9.60 10.91
C VAL A 50 14.94 -8.27 10.18
N TYR A 51 15.65 -8.09 9.06
CA TYR A 51 15.50 -6.87 8.25
C TYR A 51 14.14 -6.78 7.58
N GLY A 52 13.56 -7.89 7.14
CA GLY A 52 12.19 -7.90 6.61
C GLY A 52 11.18 -7.41 7.64
N LEU A 53 11.27 -7.90 8.88
CA LEU A 53 10.39 -7.45 9.97
C LEU A 53 10.60 -5.96 10.28
N PHE A 54 11.85 -5.53 10.42
CA PHE A 54 12.18 -4.15 10.79
C PHE A 54 11.83 -3.15 9.67
N TRP A 55 12.24 -3.40 8.43
CA TRP A 55 12.04 -2.49 7.30
C TRP A 55 10.63 -2.54 6.70
N ALA A 56 9.85 -3.60 6.95
CA ALA A 56 8.45 -3.61 6.56
C ALA A 56 7.62 -2.58 7.33
N LEU A 57 7.98 -2.19 8.56
CA LEU A 57 7.25 -1.18 9.34
C LEU A 57 7.16 0.17 8.61
N PRO A 58 8.27 0.86 8.28
CA PRO A 58 8.21 2.12 7.56
C PRO A 58 7.66 1.94 6.13
N ALA A 59 7.93 0.82 5.46
CA ALA A 59 7.37 0.55 4.14
C ALA A 59 5.83 0.47 4.17
N THR A 60 5.27 -0.22 5.16
CA THR A 60 3.83 -0.37 5.36
C THR A 60 3.18 0.97 5.65
N PHE A 61 3.80 1.76 6.54
CA PHE A 61 3.36 3.11 6.84
C PHE A 61 3.31 3.97 5.58
N LEU A 62 4.37 3.93 4.76
CA LEU A 62 4.44 4.69 3.51
C LEU A 62 3.35 4.26 2.52
N VAL A 63 3.09 2.96 2.36
CA VAL A 63 2.03 2.44 1.49
C VAL A 63 0.66 2.92 1.94
N ALA A 64 0.35 2.84 3.24
CA ALA A 64 -0.93 3.29 3.77
C ALA A 64 -1.11 4.81 3.60
N VAL A 65 -0.08 5.61 3.91
CA VAL A 65 -0.12 7.07 3.72
C VAL A 65 -0.30 7.44 2.25
N ALA A 66 0.44 6.79 1.35
CA ALA A 66 0.29 6.99 -0.09
C ALA A 66 -1.13 6.67 -0.55
N SER A 67 -1.71 5.56 -0.09
CA SER A 67 -3.08 5.17 -0.42
C SER A 67 -4.11 6.19 0.05
N GLN A 68 -3.99 6.70 1.27
CA GLN A 68 -4.88 7.75 1.79
C GLN A 68 -4.73 9.07 1.01
N ASN A 69 -3.50 9.42 0.62
CA ASN A 69 -3.25 10.62 -0.17
C ASN A 69 -3.87 10.51 -1.58
N GLU A 70 -3.76 9.34 -2.22
CA GLU A 70 -4.42 9.09 -3.50
C GLU A 70 -5.94 9.17 -3.39
N ARG A 71 -6.52 8.57 -2.35
CA ARG A 71 -7.97 8.68 -2.06
C ARG A 71 -8.41 10.14 -1.92
N ARG A 72 -7.67 10.94 -1.15
CA ARG A 72 -7.95 12.37 -0.96
C ARG A 72 -7.92 13.12 -2.29
N LYS A 73 -6.84 12.94 -3.07
CA LYS A 73 -6.68 13.58 -4.38
C LYS A 73 -7.79 13.20 -5.37
N ARG A 74 -8.30 11.97 -5.31
CA ARG A 74 -9.46 11.55 -6.14
C ARG A 74 -10.73 12.28 -5.71
N ARG A 75 -11.00 12.42 -4.41
CA ARG A 75 -12.18 13.14 -3.88
C ARG A 75 -12.16 14.62 -4.28
N GLU A 76 -11.00 15.28 -4.17
CA GLU A 76 -10.83 16.67 -4.59
C GLU A 76 -11.14 16.85 -6.09
N ARG A 77 -10.67 15.92 -6.94
CA ARG A 77 -10.95 15.93 -8.39
C ARG A 77 -12.43 15.71 -8.71
N GLU A 78 -13.10 14.82 -7.98
CA GLU A 78 -14.53 14.55 -8.15
C GLU A 78 -15.38 15.77 -7.72
N GLN A 79 -15.00 16.46 -6.64
CA GLN A 79 -15.65 17.70 -6.20
C GLN A 79 -15.43 18.86 -7.20
N ALA A 80 -14.20 19.04 -7.68
CA ALA A 80 -13.89 20.09 -8.66
C ALA A 80 -14.68 19.92 -9.96
N ARG A 81 -14.88 18.69 -10.43
CA ARG A 81 -15.68 18.40 -11.62
C ARG A 81 -17.18 18.66 -11.39
N SER A 82 -17.70 18.25 -10.24
CA SER A 82 -19.13 18.43 -9.90
C SER A 82 -19.50 19.90 -9.69
N GLY A 83 -18.54 20.76 -9.37
CA GLY A 83 -18.74 22.22 -9.25
C GLY A 83 -18.58 23.00 -10.56
N ASP A 84 -18.03 22.39 -11.62
CA ASP A 84 -17.96 22.97 -12.98
C ASP A 84 -19.23 22.64 -13.79
N ASP A 85 -19.88 21.52 -13.46
CA ASP A 85 -21.13 21.05 -14.07
C ASP A 85 -22.41 21.68 -13.44
N ALA A 86 -22.28 22.55 -12.44
CA ALA A 86 -23.37 23.14 -11.65
C ALA A 86 -23.47 24.66 -11.84
#